data_AF-A0AAN7V960-F1
#
_entry.id   AF-A0AAN7V960-F1
#
_cell.length_a   1.000
_cell.length_b   1.000
_cell.length_c   1.000
_cell.angle_alpha   90.00
_cell.angle_beta   90.00
_cell.angle_gamma   90.00
#
_symmetry.space_group_name_H-M   'P 1'
#
loop_
_entity.id
_entity.type
_entity.pdbx_description
1 polymer ?
#
loop_
_entity_poly.entity_id
_entity_poly.type
_entity_poly.pdbx_seq_one_letter_code
_entity_poly.pdbx_strand_id
1 'polypeptide(L)'
;MANNEVETAMMRFEYFHKWNKETIAECCSLAKIKKYNENVIILGEGIGFPNYVYFVLNGRCKIIEELYVCILNPLSCFGFGEAMDRRMVVTTEPTECLLIPHYWLTQQTLNNLWNKIGIFLRRHIPSTEYVFKEFVNQRKWLKHREELVEQILFTKKRTSNNQISNVPYFLRIGKNIDSY
;
A
#
# COMPACT_ATOMS: atom_id res chain seq x y z
N MET A 1 -19.70 39.02 -5.63
CA MET A 1 -19.52 38.47 -6.99
C MET A 1 -18.25 37.60 -7.04
N ALA A 2 -18.29 36.40 -6.44
CA ALA A 2 -17.15 35.45 -6.44
C ALA A 2 -17.56 33.98 -6.73
N ASN A 3 -18.84 33.70 -6.99
CA ASN A 3 -19.36 32.32 -7.04
C ASN A 3 -19.39 31.66 -8.43
N ASN A 4 -18.86 32.27 -9.49
CA ASN A 4 -19.16 31.81 -10.86
C ASN A 4 -18.28 30.65 -11.36
N GLU A 5 -17.00 30.58 -10.98
CA GLU A 5 -16.07 29.58 -11.56
C GLU A 5 -16.32 28.15 -11.05
N VAL A 6 -16.59 28.00 -9.75
CA VAL A 6 -16.88 26.70 -9.13
C VAL A 6 -18.22 26.16 -9.62
N GLU A 7 -19.25 27.01 -9.66
CA GLU A 7 -20.57 26.65 -10.18
C GLU A 7 -20.48 26.22 -11.64
N THR A 8 -19.77 26.99 -12.48
CA THR A 8 -19.51 26.62 -13.88
C THR A 8 -18.78 25.29 -14.00
N ALA A 9 -17.81 25.03 -13.12
CA ALA A 9 -17.07 23.76 -13.09
C ALA A 9 -17.96 22.58 -12.66
N MET A 10 -18.85 22.77 -11.70
CA MET A 10 -19.82 21.75 -11.27
C MET A 10 -20.79 21.39 -12.41
N MET A 11 -21.25 22.38 -13.16
CA MET A 11 -22.18 22.14 -14.28
C MET A 11 -21.57 21.36 -15.45
N ARG A 12 -20.25 21.17 -15.48
CA ARG A 12 -19.59 20.27 -16.44
C ARG A 12 -19.84 18.79 -16.12
N PHE A 13 -20.37 18.48 -14.94
CA PHE A 13 -20.63 17.11 -14.51
C PHE A 13 -22.13 16.85 -14.33
N GLU A 14 -22.64 15.82 -15.01
CA GLU A 14 -24.08 15.51 -15.05
C GLU A 14 -24.68 15.18 -13.67
N TYR A 15 -23.90 14.59 -12.77
CA TYR A 15 -24.39 14.20 -11.44
C TYR A 15 -24.76 15.39 -10.55
N PHE A 16 -24.27 16.61 -10.85
CA PHE A 16 -24.64 17.82 -10.14
C PHE A 16 -25.86 18.55 -10.74
N HIS A 17 -26.32 18.20 -11.94
CA HIS A 17 -27.43 18.90 -12.61
C HIS A 17 -28.77 18.79 -11.87
N LYS A 18 -28.94 17.75 -11.06
CA LYS A 18 -30.16 17.52 -10.27
C LYS A 18 -30.20 18.29 -8.96
N TRP A 19 -29.11 18.98 -8.60
CA TRP A 19 -29.03 19.71 -7.34
C TRP A 19 -29.79 21.03 -7.46
N ASN A 20 -30.47 21.43 -6.39
CA ASN A 20 -31.12 22.74 -6.34
C ASN A 20 -30.08 23.85 -6.15
N LYS A 21 -30.50 25.10 -6.39
CA LYS A 21 -29.62 26.27 -6.34
C LYS A 21 -29.06 26.51 -4.95
N GLU A 22 -29.84 26.21 -3.91
CA GLU A 22 -29.44 26.36 -2.51
C GLU A 22 -28.26 25.42 -2.17
N THR A 23 -28.34 24.15 -2.59
CA THR A 23 -27.28 23.15 -2.37
C THR A 23 -26.02 23.50 -3.17
N ILE A 24 -26.18 23.96 -4.42
CA ILE A 24 -25.05 24.40 -5.24
C ILE A 24 -24.36 25.61 -4.61
N ALA A 25 -25.12 26.59 -4.12
CA ALA A 25 -24.58 27.78 -3.49
C ALA A 25 -23.83 27.44 -2.19
N GLU A 26 -24.37 26.56 -1.35
CA GLU A 26 -23.71 26.06 -0.16
C GLU A 26 -22.41 25.31 -0.51
N CYS A 27 -22.44 24.41 -1.50
CA CYS A 27 -21.27 23.68 -1.95
C CYS A 27 -20.18 24.60 -2.52
N CYS A 28 -20.56 25.60 -3.33
CA CYS A 28 -19.63 26.58 -3.89
C CYS A 28 -18.92 27.38 -2.79
N SER A 29 -19.58 27.64 -1.66
CA SER A 29 -18.96 28.35 -0.53
C SER A 29 -17.85 27.54 0.17
N LEU A 30 -17.88 26.21 0.05
CA LEU A 30 -16.94 25.29 0.71
C LEU A 30 -15.88 24.70 -0.25
N ALA A 31 -16.19 24.65 -1.54
CA ALA A 31 -15.33 24.07 -2.56
C ALA A 31 -14.21 25.01 -3.01
N LYS A 32 -13.15 24.44 -3.59
CA LYS A 32 -12.00 25.20 -4.11
C LYS A 32 -11.43 24.55 -5.35
N ILE A 33 -10.98 25.39 -6.28
CA ILE A 33 -10.24 24.96 -7.48
C ILE A 33 -8.76 25.20 -7.22
N LYS A 34 -7.95 24.14 -7.29
CA LYS A 34 -6.49 24.23 -7.19
C LYS A 34 -5.84 23.68 -8.46
N LYS A 35 -4.92 24.45 -9.03
CA LYS A 35 -4.07 24.00 -10.14
C LYS A 35 -2.83 23.31 -9.54
N TYR A 36 -2.49 22.17 -10.09
CA TYR A 36 -1.29 21.43 -9.72
C TYR A 36 -0.33 21.40 -10.89
N ASN A 37 0.96 21.45 -10.59
CA ASN A 37 1.99 21.17 -11.59
C ASN A 37 1.98 19.67 -11.92
N GLU A 38 2.52 19.30 -13.06
CA GLU A 38 2.60 17.90 -13.47
C GLU A 38 3.48 17.08 -12.51
N ASN A 39 3.20 15.77 -12.39
CA ASN A 39 3.96 14.76 -11.63
C ASN A 39 4.16 15.01 -10.13
N VAL A 40 3.41 15.94 -9.54
CA VAL A 40 3.37 16.07 -8.09
C VAL A 40 2.39 15.06 -7.51
N ILE A 41 2.69 14.55 -6.33
CA ILE A 41 1.75 13.73 -5.58
C ILE A 41 0.69 14.68 -5.07
N ILE A 42 -0.49 14.68 -5.70
CA ILE A 42 -1.61 15.56 -5.32
C ILE A 42 -2.51 14.94 -4.25
N LEU A 43 -2.41 13.61 -4.15
CA LEU A 43 -3.16 12.75 -3.26
C LEU A 43 -2.37 11.44 -3.11
N GLY A 44 -1.75 11.23 -1.95
CA GLY A 44 -0.85 10.09 -1.68
C GLY A 44 0.36 10.54 -0.85
N GLU A 45 1.04 9.61 -0.17
CA GLU A 45 2.28 9.87 0.59
C GLU A 45 2.22 11.11 1.53
N GLY A 46 1.07 11.36 2.18
CA GLY A 46 0.88 12.50 3.10
C GLY A 46 0.56 13.84 2.44
N ILE A 47 0.33 13.85 1.13
CA ILE A 47 0.05 15.04 0.36
C ILE A 47 -1.42 15.06 -0.06
N GLY A 48 -2.11 16.18 0.16
CA GLY A 48 -3.51 16.39 -0.23
C GLY A 48 -4.31 17.30 0.72
N PHE A 49 -5.61 17.46 0.46
CA PHE A 49 -6.56 18.14 1.34
C PHE A 49 -7.50 17.13 2.00
N PRO A 50 -7.58 17.10 3.34
CA PRO A 50 -8.47 16.19 4.04
C PRO A 50 -9.93 16.59 3.80
N ASN A 51 -10.82 15.60 3.70
CA ASN A 51 -12.27 15.79 3.48
C ASN A 51 -12.63 16.51 2.16
N TYR A 52 -11.72 16.54 1.20
CA TYR A 52 -12.00 16.99 -0.16
C TYR A 52 -12.06 15.80 -1.12
N VAL A 53 -13.09 15.80 -1.97
CA VAL A 53 -13.18 14.92 -3.13
C VAL A 53 -12.59 15.65 -4.32
N TYR A 54 -11.77 14.95 -5.10
CA TYR A 54 -11.03 15.53 -6.22
C TYR A 54 -11.77 15.27 -7.53
N PHE A 55 -12.23 16.35 -8.14
CA PHE A 55 -12.83 16.33 -9.46
C PHE A 55 -11.83 16.89 -10.47
N VAL A 56 -11.46 16.08 -11.46
CA VAL A 56 -10.50 16.51 -12.48
C VAL A 56 -11.23 17.38 -13.49
N LEU A 57 -11.06 18.71 -13.35
CA LEU A 57 -11.69 19.67 -14.25
C LEU A 57 -11.00 19.72 -15.61
N ASN A 58 -9.66 19.80 -15.62
CA ASN A 58 -8.85 19.83 -16.83
C ASN A 58 -7.56 19.04 -16.57
N GLY A 59 -7.04 18.35 -17.59
CA GLY A 59 -5.89 17.46 -17.44
C GLY A 59 -6.29 16.04 -17.00
N ARG A 60 -5.33 15.27 -16.47
CA ARG A 60 -5.50 13.85 -16.05
C ARG A 60 -4.69 13.54 -14.79
N CYS A 61 -5.19 12.65 -13.95
CA CYS A 61 -4.51 12.16 -12.73
C CYS A 61 -4.35 10.64 -12.78
N LYS A 62 -3.35 10.10 -12.08
CA LYS A 62 -3.08 8.66 -11.95
C LYS A 62 -2.95 8.28 -10.47
N ILE A 63 -3.45 7.10 -10.11
CA ILE A 63 -3.26 6.47 -8.80
C ILE A 63 -2.14 5.43 -8.94
N ILE A 64 -1.18 5.43 -8.02
CA ILE A 64 -0.01 4.55 -8.02
C ILE A 64 -0.03 3.69 -6.75
N GLU A 65 0.26 2.38 -6.86
CA GLU A 65 0.35 1.41 -5.77
C GLU A 65 1.73 0.74 -5.81
N GLU A 66 2.45 0.68 -4.67
CA GLU A 66 3.75 0.02 -4.55
C GLU A 66 3.60 -1.42 -4.02
N LEU A 67 4.40 -2.36 -4.53
CA LEU A 67 4.35 -3.78 -4.15
C LEU A 67 5.56 -4.16 -3.31
N TYR A 68 5.29 -4.80 -2.16
CA TYR A 68 6.30 -5.26 -1.21
C TYR A 68 7.18 -6.38 -1.78
N VAL A 69 8.49 -6.30 -1.51
CA VAL A 69 9.50 -7.18 -2.11
C VAL A 69 10.19 -8.07 -1.08
N CYS A 70 10.82 -7.51 -0.04
CA CYS A 70 11.57 -8.27 0.98
C CYS A 70 11.97 -7.41 2.20
N ILE A 71 12.38 -8.06 3.31
CA ILE A 71 13.04 -7.44 4.48
C ILE A 71 14.56 -7.61 4.38
N LEU A 72 15.31 -6.57 4.74
CA LEU A 72 16.75 -6.60 4.92
C LEU A 72 17.08 -6.61 6.41
N ASN A 73 17.84 -7.60 6.87
CA ASN A 73 18.26 -7.72 8.27
C ASN A 73 19.59 -6.98 8.50
N PRO A 74 20.01 -6.72 9.76
CA PRO A 74 21.35 -6.22 10.04
C PRO A 74 22.43 -7.03 9.32
N LEU A 75 23.47 -6.33 8.84
CA LEU A 75 24.56 -6.90 8.02
C LEU A 75 24.14 -7.34 6.60
N SER A 76 22.89 -7.11 6.20
CA SER A 76 22.50 -7.20 4.79
C SER A 76 23.09 -6.03 4.01
N CYS A 77 23.35 -6.26 2.72
CA CYS A 77 23.75 -5.20 1.80
C CYS A 77 22.66 -5.00 0.74
N PHE A 78 22.51 -3.75 0.33
CA PHE A 78 21.67 -3.33 -0.78
C PHE A 78 22.37 -2.16 -1.51
N GLY A 79 21.98 -1.90 -2.75
CA GLY A 79 22.60 -0.91 -3.62
C GLY A 79 23.84 -1.41 -4.37
N PHE A 80 24.00 -2.73 -4.57
CA PHE A 80 25.21 -3.30 -5.20
C PHE A 80 24.95 -3.98 -6.55
N GLY A 81 23.77 -4.54 -6.82
CA GLY A 81 23.53 -5.20 -8.13
C GLY A 81 22.10 -5.67 -8.42
N GLU A 82 21.18 -5.45 -7.49
CA GLU A 82 19.75 -5.71 -7.59
C GLU A 82 18.98 -4.65 -8.37
N ALA A 83 17.77 -5.00 -8.81
CA ALA A 83 16.86 -4.07 -9.46
C ALA A 83 16.08 -3.26 -8.40
N MET A 84 16.23 -1.93 -8.43
CA MET A 84 15.55 -0.98 -7.54
C MET A 84 14.51 -0.11 -8.26
N ASP A 85 14.16 -0.46 -9.50
CA ASP A 85 13.21 0.32 -10.30
C ASP A 85 11.80 0.30 -9.66
N ARG A 86 11.28 1.49 -9.26
CA ARG A 86 10.01 1.69 -8.54
C ARG A 86 9.90 0.93 -7.22
N ARG A 87 11.03 0.79 -6.55
CA ARG A 87 11.13 0.20 -5.21
C ARG A 87 11.78 1.24 -4.32
N MET A 88 11.16 1.50 -3.19
CA MET A 88 11.75 2.32 -2.16
C MET A 88 12.29 1.39 -1.08
N VAL A 89 13.57 1.54 -0.77
CA VAL A 89 14.11 0.98 0.48
C VAL A 89 13.70 1.94 1.57
N VAL A 90 12.64 1.57 2.28
CA VAL A 90 12.11 2.34 3.39
C VAL A 90 12.55 1.65 4.67
N THR A 91 13.25 2.38 5.53
CA THR A 91 13.68 1.87 6.84
C THR A 91 12.46 1.55 7.70
N THR A 92 12.38 0.35 8.27
CA THR A 92 11.32 -0.05 9.21
C THR A 92 11.63 0.31 10.66
N GLU A 93 12.91 0.45 10.99
CA GLU A 93 13.44 0.87 12.30
C GLU A 93 14.58 1.89 12.09
N PRO A 94 14.93 2.73 13.09
CA PRO A 94 16.11 3.60 13.00
C PRO A 94 17.34 2.78 12.64
N THR A 95 17.79 2.95 11.40
CA THR A 95 18.81 2.08 10.81
C THR A 95 20.06 2.91 10.57
N GLU A 96 21.19 2.43 11.09
CA GLU A 96 22.50 2.95 10.71
C GLU A 96 23.03 2.15 9.52
N CYS A 97 23.25 2.84 8.41
CA CYS A 97 23.80 2.24 7.20
C CYS A 97 25.25 2.68 7.02
N LEU A 98 26.16 1.71 6.91
CA LEU A 98 27.51 1.99 6.41
C LEU A 98 27.42 2.29 4.91
N LEU A 99 27.68 3.55 4.54
CA LEU A 99 27.67 3.99 3.15
C LEU A 99 29.09 3.99 2.59
N ILE A 100 29.40 3.04 1.72
CA ILE A 100 30.67 2.99 0.99
C ILE A 100 30.42 3.36 -0.47
N PRO A 101 31.21 4.27 -1.07
CA PRO A 101 31.07 4.61 -2.47
C PRO A 101 31.24 3.37 -3.37
N HIS A 102 30.22 3.09 -4.19
CA HIS A 102 30.18 1.91 -5.05
C HIS A 102 31.40 1.80 -5.99
N TYR A 103 31.85 2.92 -6.58
CA TYR A 103 33.03 2.94 -7.47
C TYR A 103 34.30 2.44 -6.78
N TRP A 104 34.41 2.72 -5.48
CA TRP A 104 35.59 2.37 -4.72
C TRP A 104 35.62 0.86 -4.49
N LEU A 105 34.46 0.26 -4.17
CA LEU A 105 34.32 -1.19 -4.00
C LEU A 105 34.55 -1.99 -5.28
N THR A 106 34.07 -1.49 -6.43
CA THR A 106 34.20 -2.22 -7.70
C THR A 106 35.62 -2.21 -8.28
N GLN A 107 36.45 -1.23 -7.91
CA GLN A 107 37.87 -1.20 -8.28
C GLN A 107 38.72 -2.17 -7.45
N GLN A 108 38.23 -2.61 -6.28
CA GLN A 108 38.94 -3.59 -5.47
C GLN A 108 38.87 -4.97 -6.12
N THR A 109 40.02 -5.54 -6.48
CA THR A 109 40.16 -6.82 -7.20
C THR A 109 40.01 -8.06 -6.32
N LEU A 110 39.56 -7.91 -5.07
CA LEU A 110 39.38 -9.00 -4.10
C LEU A 110 38.43 -10.09 -4.66
N ASN A 111 39.02 -11.09 -5.30
CA ASN A 111 38.46 -12.37 -5.74
C ASN A 111 37.11 -12.33 -6.47
N ASN A 112 36.78 -11.24 -7.18
CA ASN A 112 35.46 -11.01 -7.77
C ASN A 112 34.31 -11.14 -6.76
N LEU A 113 34.57 -10.97 -5.46
CA LEU A 113 33.59 -11.15 -4.38
C LEU A 113 32.39 -10.24 -4.60
N TRP A 114 32.66 -8.98 -4.90
CA TRP A 114 31.68 -7.96 -5.20
C TRP A 114 30.81 -8.34 -6.41
N ASN A 115 31.42 -8.83 -7.49
CA ASN A 115 30.68 -9.34 -8.65
C ASN A 115 29.77 -10.53 -8.26
N LYS A 116 30.21 -11.42 -7.37
CA LYS A 116 29.39 -12.52 -6.85
C LYS A 116 28.24 -12.03 -5.97
N ILE A 117 28.48 -11.02 -5.11
CA ILE A 117 27.45 -10.38 -4.28
C ILE A 117 26.38 -9.72 -5.16
N GLY A 118 26.78 -9.01 -6.22
CA GLY A 118 25.85 -8.43 -7.18
C GLY A 118 24.97 -9.48 -7.87
N ILE A 119 25.58 -10.60 -8.32
CA ILE A 119 24.84 -11.73 -8.90
C ILE A 119 23.90 -12.37 -7.87
N PHE A 120 24.35 -12.50 -6.62
CA PHE A 120 23.56 -13.03 -5.51
C PHE A 120 22.33 -12.16 -5.23
N LEU A 121 22.49 -10.85 -5.06
CA LEU A 121 21.40 -9.92 -4.76
C LEU A 121 20.34 -9.91 -5.86
N ARG A 122 20.77 -9.94 -7.12
CA ARG A 122 19.86 -10.04 -8.27
C ARG A 122 19.04 -11.32 -8.28
N ARG A 123 19.57 -12.43 -7.77
CA ARG A 123 18.86 -13.70 -7.68
C ARG A 123 17.92 -13.78 -6.48
N HIS A 124 18.25 -13.11 -5.37
CA HIS A 124 17.51 -13.21 -4.12
C HIS A 124 16.44 -12.13 -3.94
N ILE A 125 16.56 -11.00 -4.64
CA ILE A 125 15.52 -9.98 -4.67
C ILE A 125 14.55 -10.30 -5.83
N PRO A 126 13.29 -10.68 -5.55
CA PRO A 126 12.38 -11.19 -6.57
C PRO A 126 12.04 -10.12 -7.62
N SER A 127 11.80 -10.55 -8.85
CA SER A 127 11.38 -9.66 -9.92
C SER A 127 9.97 -9.10 -9.67
N THR A 128 9.66 -7.93 -10.23
CA THR A 128 8.34 -7.29 -10.07
C THR A 128 7.22 -8.16 -10.63
N GLU A 129 7.47 -8.89 -11.72
CA GLU A 129 6.52 -9.86 -12.27
C GLU A 129 6.25 -11.00 -11.29
N TYR A 130 7.29 -11.52 -10.64
CA TYR A 130 7.12 -12.54 -9.61
C TYR A 130 6.32 -12.00 -8.43
N VAL A 131 6.66 -10.82 -7.91
CA VAL A 131 5.94 -10.17 -6.80
C VAL A 131 4.46 -9.95 -7.18
N PHE A 132 4.18 -9.48 -8.39
CA PHE A 132 2.81 -9.27 -8.86
C PHE A 132 2.06 -10.60 -9.06
N LYS A 133 2.70 -11.61 -9.63
CA LYS A 133 2.13 -12.94 -9.79
C LYS A 133 1.81 -13.57 -8.45
N GLU A 134 2.73 -13.49 -7.49
CA GLU A 134 2.50 -13.94 -6.13
C GLU A 134 1.37 -13.15 -5.46
N PHE A 135 1.34 -11.83 -5.62
CA PHE A 135 0.24 -11.00 -5.14
C PHE A 135 -1.13 -11.44 -5.71
N VAL A 136 -1.21 -11.68 -7.02
CA VAL A 136 -2.43 -12.16 -7.67
C VAL A 136 -2.78 -13.57 -7.20
N ASN A 137 -1.79 -14.46 -7.07
CA ASN A 137 -1.97 -15.83 -6.60
C ASN A 137 -2.47 -15.87 -5.16
N GLN A 138 -1.90 -15.04 -4.28
CA GLN A 138 -2.34 -14.88 -2.90
C GLN A 138 -3.80 -14.42 -2.86
N ARG A 139 -4.18 -13.42 -3.67
CA ARG A 139 -5.58 -12.97 -3.76
C ARG A 139 -6.53 -14.07 -4.23
N LYS A 140 -6.10 -14.89 -5.21
CA LYS A 140 -6.87 -16.05 -5.68
C LYS A 140 -7.00 -17.14 -4.61
N TRP A 141 -5.91 -17.45 -3.90
CA TRP A 141 -5.91 -18.43 -2.81
C TRP A 141 -6.80 -18.01 -1.65
N LEU A 142 -6.78 -16.73 -1.27
CA LEU A 142 -7.65 -16.20 -0.23
C LEU A 142 -9.13 -16.42 -0.57
N LYS A 143 -9.52 -16.08 -1.80
CA LYS A 143 -10.88 -16.31 -2.30
C LYS A 143 -11.25 -17.80 -2.24
N HIS A 144 -10.34 -18.68 -2.68
CA HIS A 144 -10.57 -20.12 -2.68
C HIS A 144 -10.69 -20.70 -1.26
N ARG A 145 -9.89 -20.22 -0.30
CA ARG A 145 -9.96 -20.65 1.10
C ARG A 145 -11.30 -20.27 1.74
N GLU A 146 -11.82 -19.08 1.45
CA GLU A 146 -13.14 -18.64 1.94
C GLU A 146 -14.24 -19.56 1.42
N GLU A 147 -14.23 -19.83 0.11
CA GLU A 147 -15.15 -20.78 -0.52
C GLU A 147 -15.07 -22.18 0.12
N LEU A 148 -13.87 -22.67 0.41
CA LEU A 148 -13.66 -23.96 1.09
C LEU A 148 -14.19 -23.99 2.53
N VAL A 149 -13.97 -22.93 3.31
CA VAL A 149 -14.47 -22.85 4.70
C VAL A 149 -15.99 -22.85 4.72
N GLU A 150 -16.63 -22.09 3.82
CA GLU A 150 -18.09 -22.10 3.68
C GLU A 150 -18.62 -23.50 3.33
N GLN A 151 -17.96 -24.18 2.38
CA GLN A 151 -18.32 -25.56 2.03
C GLN A 151 -18.16 -26.53 3.20
N ILE A 152 -17.09 -26.42 3.99
CA ILE A 152 -16.87 -27.24 5.18
C ILE A 152 -17.93 -26.96 6.24
N LEU A 153 -18.26 -25.70 6.51
CA LEU A 153 -19.28 -25.31 7.47
C LEU A 153 -20.68 -25.79 7.07
N PHE A 154 -20.99 -25.74 5.77
CA PHE A 154 -22.25 -26.26 5.23
C PHE A 154 -22.33 -27.80 5.30
N THR A 155 -21.20 -28.48 5.14
CA THR A 155 -21.09 -29.94 5.19
C THR A 155 -21.06 -30.47 6.64
N LYS A 156 -20.68 -29.66 7.62
CA LYS A 156 -20.60 -30.06 9.04
C LYS A 156 -22.02 -30.13 9.64
N LYS A 157 -22.54 -31.35 9.85
CA LYS A 157 -23.73 -31.56 10.70
C LYS A 157 -23.50 -30.93 12.08
N ARG A 158 -24.45 -30.11 12.56
CA ARG A 158 -24.44 -29.55 13.93
C ARG A 158 -24.42 -30.69 14.96
N THR A 159 -23.25 -31.04 15.47
CA THR A 159 -23.14 -31.94 16.63
C THR A 159 -22.24 -31.38 17.72
N SER A 160 -22.94 -30.96 18.78
CA SER A 160 -22.66 -31.06 20.22
C SER A 160 -22.81 -29.72 20.93
N ASN A 161 -23.69 -29.72 21.94
CA ASN A 161 -24.01 -28.62 22.85
C ASN A 161 -22.81 -28.31 23.75
N ASN A 162 -21.70 -27.85 23.18
CA ASN A 162 -20.55 -27.44 23.97
C ASN A 162 -20.79 -26.04 24.54
N GLN A 163 -21.21 -26.00 25.81
CA GLN A 163 -21.30 -24.77 26.58
C GLN A 163 -19.90 -24.33 27.04
N ILE A 164 -19.73 -23.03 27.26
CA ILE A 164 -18.43 -22.45 27.67
C ILE A 164 -17.92 -23.06 28.97
N SER A 165 -18.82 -23.61 29.80
CA SER A 165 -18.53 -24.40 31.00
C SER A 165 -17.63 -25.62 30.73
N ASN A 166 -17.69 -26.21 29.54
CA ASN A 166 -16.91 -27.39 29.14
C ASN A 166 -15.46 -27.06 28.77
N VAL A 167 -15.09 -25.77 28.69
CA VAL A 167 -13.72 -25.34 28.42
C VAL A 167 -12.95 -25.22 29.75
N PRO A 168 -11.82 -25.92 29.94
CA PRO A 168 -11.04 -25.89 31.17
C PRO A 168 -10.73 -24.46 31.65
N TYR A 169 -10.83 -24.23 32.96
CA TYR A 169 -10.76 -22.90 33.56
C TYR A 169 -9.44 -22.17 33.26
N PHE A 170 -8.31 -22.89 33.17
CA PHE A 170 -6.99 -22.29 32.89
C PHE A 170 -6.91 -21.58 31.54
N LEU A 171 -7.63 -22.08 30.51
CA LEU A 171 -7.69 -21.46 29.18
C LEU A 171 -8.53 -20.17 29.17
N ARG A 172 -9.40 -19.96 30.17
CA ARG A 172 -10.20 -18.73 30.28
C ARG A 172 -9.45 -17.58 30.95
N ILE A 173 -8.47 -17.88 31.79
CA ILE A 173 -7.70 -16.87 32.54
C ILE A 173 -6.68 -16.14 31.65
N GLY A 174 -6.12 -16.81 30.64
CA GLY A 174 -5.06 -16.28 29.79
C GLY A 174 -5.44 -15.11 28.86
N LYS A 175 -6.71 -14.65 28.85
CA LYS A 175 -7.14 -13.47 28.09
C LYS A 175 -7.26 -12.18 28.91
N ASN A 176 -7.15 -12.25 30.23
CA ASN A 176 -7.18 -11.08 31.12
C ASN A 176 -5.83 -10.80 31.79
N ILE A 177 -4.76 -11.42 31.29
CA ILE A 177 -3.39 -11.13 31.70
C ILE A 177 -2.64 -10.70 30.45
N ASP A 178 -2.99 -9.52 29.94
CA ASP A 178 -2.02 -8.70 29.24
C ASP A 178 -1.39 -7.81 30.31
N SER A 179 -0.34 -8.34 30.94
CA SER A 179 0.48 -7.62 31.92
C SER A 179 1.41 -6.65 31.18
N TYR A 180 1.26 -5.36 31.52
CA TYR A 180 2.15 -4.19 31.36
C TYR A 180 3.35 -4.30 30.42
#